data_AF-A0A6G9YB27-F1
#
_entry.id   AF-A0A6G9YB27-F1
#
_cell.length_a   1.000
_cell.length_b   1.000
_cell.length_c   1.000
_cell.angle_alpha   90.00
_cell.angle_beta   90.00
_cell.angle_gamma   90.00
#
_symmetry.space_group_name_H-M   'P 1'
#
loop_
_entity.id
_entity.type
_entity.pdbx_description
1 polymer ?
#
loop_
_entity_poly.entity_id
_entity_poly.type
_entity_poly.pdbx_seq_one_letter_code
_entity_poly.pdbx_strand_id
1 'polypeptide(L)'
;MDTSRPEPRQWSWARTLDDVAERRRHIEPLIGARLTTVRYYLCDDRWERSPESVGAGPIFGDDPEPPWRCDGFDSLDYGFELETDSGLIYSLTWDPPGDREGIGLRRTPMLGSGVRADADITIWRGGEIWPLGVPFTDIRLHYEPYPPGFRCPRITFQWPDRKLEVILGESAGGVLAPSADNVAVLHPDTELPG
;
A
#
# COMPACT_ATOMS: atom_id res chain seq x y z
N MET A 1 9.95 32.60 2.04
CA MET A 1 9.21 31.51 1.36
C MET A 1 10.23 30.45 1.05
N ASP A 2 10.20 29.36 1.81
CA ASP A 2 11.11 28.24 1.63
C ASP A 2 10.61 27.43 0.43
N THR A 3 11.34 27.49 -0.69
CA THR A 3 11.10 26.68 -1.88
C THR A 3 11.93 25.41 -1.77
N SER A 4 11.77 24.65 -0.69
CA SER A 4 12.30 23.30 -0.63
C SER A 4 11.69 22.54 -1.81
N ARG A 5 12.53 22.19 -2.80
CA ARG A 5 12.14 21.28 -3.87
C ARG A 5 11.43 20.08 -3.22
N PRO A 6 10.27 19.64 -3.76
CA PRO A 6 9.68 18.41 -3.27
C PRO A 6 10.75 17.32 -3.34
N GLU A 7 10.95 16.60 -2.23
CA GLU A 7 11.87 15.48 -2.23
C GLU A 7 11.49 14.55 -3.39
N PRO A 8 12.48 14.03 -4.14
CA PRO A 8 12.17 13.11 -5.23
C PRO A 8 11.35 11.94 -4.70
N ARG A 9 10.28 11.57 -5.43
CA ARG A 9 9.42 10.41 -5.11
C ARG A 9 10.29 9.24 -4.66
N GLN A 10 9.98 8.70 -3.48
CA GLN A 10 10.63 7.48 -3.01
C GLN A 10 10.04 6.29 -3.77
N TRP A 11 10.87 5.65 -4.60
CA TRP A 11 10.49 4.45 -5.32
C TRP A 11 10.45 3.25 -4.36
N SER A 12 9.58 2.29 -4.69
CA SER A 12 9.44 0.93 -4.17
C SER A 12 10.38 -0.08 -4.84
N TRP A 13 11.02 0.25 -5.96
CA TRP A 13 12.14 -0.51 -6.56
C TRP A 13 13.51 -0.16 -5.96
N ALA A 14 14.36 -1.15 -5.69
CA ALA A 14 15.69 -0.96 -5.08
C ALA A 14 16.78 -1.10 -6.13
N ARG A 15 17.71 -0.14 -6.20
CA ARG A 15 18.84 -0.20 -7.15
C ARG A 15 19.91 -1.17 -6.70
N THR A 16 20.14 -1.24 -5.39
CA THR A 16 21.24 -1.98 -4.79
C THR A 16 20.75 -2.85 -3.64
N LEU A 17 21.60 -3.77 -3.19
CA LEU A 17 21.36 -4.53 -1.96
C LEU A 17 21.33 -3.62 -0.72
N ASP A 18 22.05 -2.50 -0.74
CA ASP A 18 22.04 -1.53 0.35
C ASP A 18 20.66 -0.85 0.46
N ASP A 19 20.01 -0.54 -0.67
CA ASP A 19 18.63 -0.02 -0.67
C ASP A 19 17.66 -1.06 -0.10
N VAL A 20 17.84 -2.34 -0.42
CA VAL A 20 17.04 -3.44 0.14
C VAL A 20 17.24 -3.51 1.67
N ALA A 21 18.48 -3.41 2.14
CA ALA A 21 18.81 -3.44 3.56
C ALA A 21 18.28 -2.21 4.31
N GLU A 22 18.35 -1.02 3.71
CA GLU A 22 17.72 0.21 4.23
C GLU A 22 16.22 0.01 4.43
N ARG A 23 15.52 -0.52 3.42
CA ARG A 23 14.07 -0.74 3.49
C ARG A 23 13.67 -1.71 4.56
N ARG A 24 14.44 -2.79 4.74
CA ARG A 24 14.24 -3.73 5.84
C ARG A 24 14.42 -3.05 7.20
N ARG A 25 15.45 -2.21 7.35
CA ARG A 25 15.64 -1.43 8.59
C ARG A 25 14.50 -0.45 8.87
N HIS A 26 13.88 0.14 7.84
CA HIS A 26 12.76 1.07 8.04
C HIS A 26 11.52 0.42 8.65
N ILE A 27 11.32 -0.89 8.41
CA ILE A 27 10.18 -1.64 8.93
C ILE A 27 10.46 -2.33 10.27
N GLU A 28 11.71 -2.39 10.73
CA GLU A 28 12.07 -2.97 12.05
C GLU A 28 11.24 -2.38 13.20
N PRO A 29 10.97 -1.05 13.27
CA PRO A 29 10.14 -0.49 14.34
C PRO A 29 8.67 -0.92 14.32
N LEU A 30 8.19 -1.54 13.22
CA LEU A 30 6.84 -2.11 13.19
C LEU A 30 6.76 -3.45 13.92
N ILE A 31 7.87 -4.16 14.09
CA ILE A 31 7.88 -5.44 14.80
C ILE A 31 7.58 -5.19 16.28
N GLY A 32 6.52 -5.81 16.79
CA GLY A 32 5.99 -5.56 18.13
C GLY A 32 5.02 -4.37 18.23
N ALA A 33 4.93 -3.52 17.20
CA ALA A 33 3.98 -2.41 17.17
C ALA A 33 2.55 -2.91 16.88
N ARG A 34 1.55 -2.18 17.38
CA ARG A 34 0.13 -2.49 17.16
C ARG A 34 -0.48 -1.49 16.20
N LEU A 35 -1.26 -1.97 15.24
CA LEU A 35 -2.03 -1.07 14.38
C LEU A 35 -3.20 -0.47 15.14
N THR A 36 -3.42 0.83 15.00
CA THR A 36 -4.61 1.53 15.48
C THR A 36 -5.56 1.84 14.33
N THR A 37 -5.00 2.16 13.16
CA THR A 37 -5.76 2.54 11.98
C THR A 37 -5.13 1.97 10.71
N VAL A 38 -5.99 1.59 9.77
CA VAL A 38 -5.63 1.30 8.38
C VAL A 38 -6.48 2.20 7.50
N ARG A 39 -5.86 2.86 6.52
CA ARG A 39 -6.54 3.69 5.53
C ARG A 39 -6.23 3.18 4.13
N TYR A 40 -7.25 2.90 3.35
CA TYR A 40 -7.09 2.54 1.93
C TYR A 40 -7.26 3.80 1.09
N TYR A 41 -6.40 3.94 0.10
CA TYR A 41 -6.38 5.03 -0.85
C TYR A 41 -6.75 4.46 -2.20
N LEU A 42 -7.79 5.02 -2.81
CA LEU A 42 -8.26 4.61 -4.12
C LEU A 42 -8.30 5.80 -5.07
N CYS A 43 -7.98 5.57 -6.34
CA CYS A 43 -8.21 6.55 -7.38
C CYS A 43 -9.71 6.88 -7.43
N ASP A 44 -10.00 8.17 -7.52
CA ASP A 44 -11.36 8.61 -7.67
C ASP A 44 -11.68 8.75 -9.17
N ASP A 45 -12.66 7.99 -9.65
CA ASP A 45 -13.18 8.08 -11.02
C ASP A 45 -14.10 9.31 -11.22
N ARG A 46 -14.11 10.26 -10.28
CA ARG A 46 -14.77 11.58 -10.39
C ARG A 46 -14.53 12.28 -11.73
N TRP A 47 -13.37 12.10 -12.35
CA TRP A 47 -13.07 12.64 -13.69
C TRP A 47 -13.97 12.03 -14.78
N GLU A 48 -14.43 10.78 -14.62
CA GLU A 48 -15.42 10.13 -15.49
C GLU A 48 -16.85 10.58 -15.17
N ARG A 49 -17.13 10.97 -13.92
CA ARG A 49 -18.48 11.26 -13.42
C ARG A 49 -18.86 12.75 -13.46
N SER A 50 -17.92 13.67 -13.24
CA SER A 50 -18.16 15.12 -13.27
C SER A 50 -16.86 15.93 -13.46
N PRO A 51 -16.66 16.61 -14.61
CA PRO A 51 -15.48 17.44 -14.87
C PRO A 51 -15.29 18.60 -13.88
N GLU A 52 -16.37 19.05 -13.21
CA GLU A 52 -16.32 20.13 -12.21
C GLU A 52 -15.68 19.70 -10.88
N SER A 53 -15.50 18.39 -10.68
CA SER A 53 -14.97 17.82 -9.44
C SER A 53 -13.47 17.52 -9.48
N VAL A 54 -12.81 17.80 -10.60
CA VAL A 54 -11.36 17.59 -10.81
C VAL A 54 -10.55 18.58 -9.97
N GLY A 55 -9.59 18.07 -9.21
CA GLY A 55 -8.70 18.84 -8.34
C GLY A 55 -9.35 19.30 -7.04
N ALA A 56 -10.48 18.71 -6.65
CA ALA A 56 -11.12 18.98 -5.36
C ALA A 56 -10.34 18.34 -4.19
N GLY A 57 -9.41 17.43 -4.50
CA GLY A 57 -8.55 16.77 -3.54
C GLY A 57 -9.22 15.56 -2.86
N PRO A 58 -8.58 15.03 -1.80
CA PRO A 58 -9.02 13.82 -1.13
C PRO A 58 -10.40 13.97 -0.48
N ILE A 59 -11.22 12.93 -0.59
CA ILE A 59 -12.48 12.79 0.16
C ILE A 59 -12.46 11.52 1.01
N PHE A 60 -13.36 11.43 1.99
CA PHE A 60 -13.54 10.21 2.77
C PHE A 60 -14.73 9.43 2.25
N GLY A 61 -14.53 8.14 1.97
CA GLY A 61 -15.61 7.24 1.59
C GLY A 61 -16.43 6.80 2.81
N ASP A 62 -17.74 6.69 2.64
CA ASP A 62 -18.72 6.35 3.68
C ASP A 62 -19.72 5.25 3.25
N ASP A 63 -19.54 4.67 2.07
CA ASP A 63 -20.38 3.59 1.56
C ASP A 63 -20.25 2.31 2.42
N PRO A 64 -21.37 1.67 2.83
CA PRO A 64 -21.34 0.37 3.50
C PRO A 64 -20.81 -0.79 2.65
N GLU A 65 -20.84 -0.69 1.32
CA GLU A 65 -20.31 -1.67 0.38
C GLU A 65 -19.06 -1.12 -0.31
N PRO A 66 -17.88 -1.27 0.30
CA PRO A 66 -16.66 -0.68 -0.23
C PRO A 66 -16.30 -1.23 -1.62
N PRO A 67 -15.97 -0.38 -2.61
CA PRO A 67 -15.75 -0.79 -4.00
C PRO A 67 -14.48 -1.64 -4.20
N TRP A 68 -13.60 -1.65 -3.21
CA TRP A 68 -12.34 -2.39 -3.22
C TRP A 68 -12.47 -3.83 -2.72
N ARG A 69 -13.59 -4.19 -2.08
CA ARG A 69 -13.74 -5.50 -1.47
C ARG A 69 -14.10 -6.57 -2.51
N CYS A 70 -13.29 -7.63 -2.57
CA CYS A 70 -13.53 -8.82 -3.37
C CYS A 70 -13.59 -10.06 -2.47
N ASP A 71 -13.99 -11.19 -3.04
CA ASP A 71 -13.96 -12.47 -2.31
C ASP A 71 -12.50 -12.92 -2.10
N GLY A 72 -12.08 -13.03 -0.84
CA GLY A 72 -10.73 -13.42 -0.45
C GLY A 72 -9.64 -12.35 -0.58
N PHE A 73 -9.92 -11.15 -1.09
CA PHE A 73 -8.92 -10.08 -1.16
C PHE A 73 -9.53 -8.67 -1.24
N ASP A 74 -8.76 -7.67 -0.86
CA ASP A 74 -9.06 -6.26 -1.11
C ASP A 74 -8.20 -5.78 -2.29
N SER A 75 -8.82 -5.19 -3.32
CA SER A 75 -8.17 -4.68 -4.53
C SER A 75 -8.04 -3.16 -4.46
N LEU A 76 -6.81 -2.65 -4.48
CA LEU A 76 -6.49 -1.24 -4.34
C LEU A 76 -5.81 -0.72 -5.61
N ASP A 77 -6.33 0.36 -6.18
CA ASP A 77 -5.75 1.08 -7.33
C ASP A 77 -4.89 2.28 -6.90
N TYR A 78 -4.67 2.41 -5.59
CA TYR A 78 -3.58 3.20 -5.04
C TYR A 78 -2.79 2.39 -4.02
N GLY A 79 -3.21 2.37 -2.76
CA GLY A 79 -2.44 1.68 -1.74
C GLY A 79 -3.04 1.89 -0.37
N PHE A 80 -2.23 1.76 0.67
CA PHE A 80 -2.73 1.93 2.03
C PHE A 80 -1.74 2.59 2.96
N GLU A 81 -2.27 3.11 4.05
CA GLU A 81 -1.51 3.65 5.16
C GLU A 81 -1.84 2.87 6.45
N LEU A 82 -0.81 2.65 7.25
CA LEU A 82 -0.85 2.01 8.55
C LEU A 82 -0.44 3.05 9.61
N GLU A 83 -1.24 3.17 10.66
CA GLU A 83 -0.92 3.97 11.83
C GLU A 83 -0.75 3.05 13.05
N THR A 84 0.36 3.22 13.78
CA THR A 84 0.65 2.43 14.99
C THR A 84 0.12 3.11 16.26
N ASP A 85 0.08 2.36 17.36
CA ASP A 85 -0.20 2.86 18.71
C ASP A 85 0.80 3.90 19.22
N SER A 86 2.04 3.85 18.72
CA SER A 86 3.08 4.86 18.94
C SER A 86 2.95 6.10 18.04
N GLY A 87 1.93 6.16 17.18
CA GLY A 87 1.70 7.27 16.24
C GLY A 87 2.62 7.26 15.03
N LEU A 88 3.31 6.14 14.74
CA LEU A 88 4.10 6.01 13.52
C LEU A 88 3.18 5.74 12.34
N ILE A 89 3.44 6.45 11.24
CA ILE A 89 2.69 6.31 10.00
C ILE A 89 3.58 5.65 8.95
N TYR A 90 3.04 4.63 8.30
CA TYR A 90 3.66 3.92 7.20
C TYR A 90 2.73 3.87 6.00
N SER A 91 3.23 4.19 4.82
CA SER A 91 2.49 4.07 3.56
C SER A 91 3.05 2.93 2.73
N LEU A 92 2.16 2.12 2.15
CA LEU A 92 2.48 1.19 1.08
C LEU A 92 2.09 1.81 -0.27
N THR A 93 3.07 1.87 -1.18
CA THR A 93 2.86 2.27 -2.58
C THR A 93 3.49 1.26 -3.52
N TRP A 94 3.16 1.38 -4.80
CA TRP A 94 3.59 0.55 -5.89
C TRP A 94 4.13 1.48 -6.99
N ASP A 95 5.10 0.97 -7.73
CA ASP A 95 5.69 1.67 -8.84
C ASP A 95 5.20 1.06 -10.16
N PRO A 96 4.80 1.91 -11.14
CA PRO A 96 4.22 1.47 -12.39
C PRO A 96 5.19 0.61 -13.22
N PRO A 97 4.68 -0.15 -14.21
CA PRO A 97 5.47 -1.05 -15.02
C PRO A 97 6.61 -0.35 -15.78
N GLY A 98 7.71 -1.08 -15.97
CA GLY A 98 8.95 -0.60 -16.59
C GLY A 98 10.17 -1.00 -15.75
N ASP A 99 11.21 -0.17 -15.72
CA ASP A 99 12.47 -0.49 -15.00
C ASP A 99 12.35 -0.48 -13.46
N ARG A 100 11.16 -0.21 -12.91
CA ARG A 100 10.97 0.12 -11.48
C ARG A 100 9.76 -0.55 -10.83
N GLU A 101 9.23 -1.63 -11.39
CA GLU A 101 8.06 -2.33 -10.85
C GLU A 101 8.29 -2.84 -9.41
N GLY A 102 7.27 -2.74 -8.54
CA GLY A 102 7.28 -3.34 -7.20
C GLY A 102 6.47 -2.57 -6.15
N ILE A 103 6.18 -3.23 -5.02
CA ILE A 103 5.54 -2.62 -3.83
C ILE A 103 6.58 -2.26 -2.76
N GLY A 104 6.28 -1.23 -1.98
CA GLY A 104 7.20 -0.72 -0.97
C GLY A 104 6.46 -0.10 0.21
N LEU A 105 6.92 -0.44 1.41
CA LEU A 105 6.44 0.09 2.68
C LEU A 105 7.45 1.09 3.23
N ARG A 106 7.02 2.33 3.50
CA ARG A 106 7.89 3.42 3.97
C ARG A 106 7.27 4.13 5.16
N ARG A 107 8.10 4.57 6.10
CA ARG A 107 7.69 5.38 7.26
C ARG A 107 7.46 6.84 6.84
N THR A 108 6.35 7.09 6.18
CA THR A 108 5.92 8.40 5.71
C THR A 108 4.40 8.40 5.58
N PRO A 109 3.72 9.56 5.76
CA PRO A 109 2.31 9.69 5.43
C PRO A 109 2.06 9.49 3.92
N MET A 110 0.96 8.85 3.56
CA MET A 110 0.62 8.63 2.15
C MET A 110 0.40 9.96 1.42
N LEU A 111 -0.42 10.85 1.98
CA LEU A 111 -0.66 12.19 1.44
C LEU A 111 0.60 13.05 1.55
N GLY A 112 0.97 13.70 0.44
CA GLY A 112 2.15 14.55 0.34
C GLY A 112 3.45 13.81 0.04
N SER A 113 3.48 12.48 0.06
CA SER A 113 4.68 11.70 -0.28
C SER A 113 4.44 10.65 -1.36
N GLY A 114 3.47 9.76 -1.16
CA GLY A 114 3.06 8.75 -2.13
C GLY A 114 1.96 9.26 -3.08
N VAL A 115 1.01 10.00 -2.52
CA VAL A 115 -0.07 10.68 -3.25
C VAL A 115 0.15 12.20 -3.15
N ARG A 116 -0.12 12.95 -4.21
CA ARG A 116 -0.18 14.42 -4.10
C ARG A 116 -1.32 14.84 -3.18
N ALA A 117 -1.11 15.88 -2.37
CA ALA A 117 -2.14 16.36 -1.44
C ALA A 117 -3.42 16.88 -2.14
N ASP A 118 -3.34 17.21 -3.43
CA ASP A 118 -4.43 17.68 -4.29
C ASP A 118 -4.94 16.60 -5.26
N ALA A 119 -4.50 15.34 -5.11
CA ALA A 119 -4.98 14.27 -5.98
C ALA A 119 -6.46 13.96 -5.72
N ASP A 120 -7.17 13.64 -6.80
CA ASP A 120 -8.54 13.14 -6.72
C ASP A 120 -8.50 11.66 -6.31
N ILE A 121 -8.52 11.45 -5.00
CA ILE A 121 -8.53 10.13 -4.36
C ILE A 121 -9.66 10.04 -3.33
N THR A 122 -10.17 8.84 -3.13
CA THR A 122 -11.04 8.55 -1.99
C THR A 122 -10.26 7.76 -0.94
N ILE A 123 -10.33 8.22 0.30
CA ILE A 123 -9.71 7.60 1.47
C ILE A 123 -10.79 6.84 2.23
N TRP A 124 -10.60 5.54 2.36
CA TRP A 124 -11.51 4.66 3.08
C TRP A 124 -10.86 4.21 4.39
N ARG A 125 -11.69 4.06 5.43
CA ARG A 125 -11.26 3.30 6.59
C ARG A 125 -11.13 1.83 6.19
N GLY A 126 -9.92 1.30 6.22
CA GLY A 126 -9.68 -0.12 6.11
C GLY A 126 -9.73 -0.80 7.48
N GLY A 127 -9.32 -2.06 7.53
CA GLY A 127 -8.98 -2.72 8.80
C GLY A 127 -9.80 -3.94 9.16
N GLU A 128 -10.85 -4.28 8.40
CA GLU A 128 -11.70 -5.42 8.73
C GLU A 128 -10.95 -6.76 8.72
N ILE A 129 -9.98 -6.91 7.81
CA ILE A 129 -9.10 -8.07 7.75
C ILE A 129 -7.82 -7.91 8.58
N TRP A 130 -7.55 -6.69 9.07
CA TRP A 130 -6.33 -6.36 9.80
C TRP A 130 -6.54 -6.55 11.31
N PRO A 131 -5.67 -7.28 12.00
CA PRO A 131 -5.68 -7.40 13.47
C PRO A 131 -5.31 -6.09 14.19
N LEU A 132 -6.25 -5.15 14.27
CA LEU A 132 -6.04 -3.92 15.03
C LEU A 132 -5.79 -4.23 16.51
N GLY A 133 -4.85 -3.51 17.11
CA GLY A 133 -4.46 -3.70 18.50
C GLY A 133 -3.65 -4.96 18.76
N VAL A 134 -3.33 -5.79 17.77
CA VAL A 134 -2.48 -7.00 17.90
C VAL A 134 -1.08 -6.69 17.34
N PRO A 135 0.02 -7.07 18.04
CA PRO A 135 1.34 -6.66 17.61
C PRO A 135 1.82 -7.52 16.44
N PHE A 136 2.50 -6.90 15.47
CA PHE A 136 3.21 -7.66 14.44
C PHE A 136 4.29 -8.54 15.08
N THR A 137 4.40 -9.78 14.64
CA THR A 137 5.51 -10.68 15.02
C THR A 137 6.62 -10.68 13.98
N ASP A 138 6.29 -10.45 12.71
CA ASP A 138 7.25 -10.38 11.61
C ASP A 138 6.64 -9.59 10.44
N ILE A 139 7.49 -8.93 9.66
CA ILE A 139 7.12 -8.28 8.40
C ILE A 139 8.24 -8.55 7.40
N ARG A 140 7.90 -9.21 6.29
CA ARG A 140 8.89 -9.64 5.29
C ARG A 140 8.70 -8.90 3.98
N LEU A 141 9.73 -8.17 3.58
CA LEU A 141 9.85 -7.61 2.23
C LEU A 141 10.58 -8.61 1.33
N HIS A 142 9.85 -9.24 0.41
CA HIS A 142 10.38 -10.31 -0.45
C HIS A 142 11.11 -9.75 -1.67
N TYR A 143 12.21 -9.03 -1.47
CA TYR A 143 13.01 -8.53 -2.58
C TYR A 143 13.64 -9.65 -3.40
N GLU A 144 13.51 -9.57 -4.73
CA GLU A 144 14.12 -10.46 -5.70
C GLU A 144 14.89 -9.67 -6.79
N PRO A 145 15.92 -10.25 -7.42
CA PRO A 145 16.62 -9.60 -8.53
C PRO A 145 15.67 -9.27 -9.69
N TYR A 146 15.73 -8.01 -10.16
CA TYR A 146 14.94 -7.50 -11.28
C TYR A 146 15.72 -6.38 -11.98
N PRO A 147 16.37 -6.66 -13.13
CA PRO A 147 17.28 -5.72 -13.77
C PRO A 147 16.66 -4.33 -14.00
N PRO A 148 17.37 -3.23 -13.69
CA PRO A 148 18.78 -3.18 -13.27
C PRO A 148 19.04 -3.28 -11.75
N GLY A 149 18.07 -3.74 -10.96
CA GLY A 149 18.17 -3.80 -9.50
C GLY A 149 17.33 -4.92 -8.89
N PHE A 150 16.41 -4.56 -7.99
CA PHE A 150 15.56 -5.47 -7.23
C PHE A 150 14.13 -4.94 -7.13
N ARG A 151 13.16 -5.83 -7.26
CA ARG A 151 11.75 -5.54 -6.99
C ARG A 151 11.27 -6.30 -5.77
N CYS A 152 10.23 -5.78 -5.15
CA CYS A 152 9.49 -6.50 -4.12
C CYS A 152 8.09 -6.77 -4.67
N PRO A 153 7.78 -8.01 -5.12
CA PRO A 153 6.46 -8.35 -5.64
C PRO A 153 5.47 -8.68 -4.53
N ARG A 154 5.98 -8.95 -3.31
CA ARG A 154 5.20 -9.41 -2.17
C ARG A 154 5.73 -8.84 -0.85
N ILE A 155 4.81 -8.47 0.04
CA ILE A 155 5.08 -8.18 1.45
C ILE A 155 4.20 -9.08 2.31
N THR A 156 4.82 -9.79 3.27
CA THR A 156 4.07 -10.58 4.26
C THR A 156 4.02 -9.81 5.57
N PHE A 157 2.82 -9.65 6.13
CA PHE A 157 2.60 -9.19 7.49
C PHE A 157 2.20 -10.37 8.36
N GLN A 158 2.87 -10.57 9.50
CA GLN A 158 2.64 -11.71 10.38
C GLN A 158 2.23 -11.23 11.78
N TRP A 159 1.24 -11.92 12.33
CA TRP A 159 0.79 -11.85 13.73
C TRP A 159 0.91 -13.24 14.37
N PRO A 160 0.65 -13.40 15.69
CA PRO A 160 0.78 -14.69 16.36
C PRO A 160 -0.08 -15.82 15.76
N ASP A 161 -1.28 -15.51 15.28
CA ASP A 161 -2.29 -16.48 14.83
C ASP A 161 -2.59 -16.40 13.32
N ARG A 162 -2.06 -15.41 12.61
CA ARG A 162 -2.37 -15.19 11.20
C ARG A 162 -1.30 -14.45 10.43
N LYS A 163 -1.45 -14.43 9.12
CA LYS A 163 -0.68 -13.61 8.20
C LYS A 163 -1.59 -12.92 7.20
N LEU A 164 -1.12 -11.82 6.63
CA LEU A 164 -1.68 -11.21 5.43
C LEU A 164 -0.56 -11.09 4.40
N GLU A 165 -0.90 -11.33 3.15
CA GLU A 165 0.01 -11.14 2.02
C GLU A 165 -0.46 -9.93 1.23
N VAL A 166 0.48 -9.08 0.84
CA VAL A 166 0.23 -7.97 -0.08
C VAL A 166 1.04 -8.23 -1.34
N ILE A 167 0.38 -8.17 -2.49
CA ILE A 167 0.99 -8.43 -3.80
C ILE A 167 0.60 -7.34 -4.80
N LEU A 168 1.34 -7.29 -5.91
CA LEU A 168 0.88 -6.65 -7.14
C LEU A 168 -0.28 -7.46 -7.74
N GLY A 169 -1.46 -6.85 -7.85
CA GLY A 169 -2.69 -7.55 -8.25
C GLY A 169 -3.93 -6.67 -8.24
N GLU A 170 -4.91 -7.03 -9.05
CA GLU A 170 -6.20 -6.35 -9.19
C GLU A 170 -7.37 -7.35 -9.21
N SER A 171 -8.59 -6.81 -9.21
CA SER A 171 -9.81 -7.56 -9.46
C SER A 171 -10.17 -7.54 -10.95
N ALA A 172 -10.03 -8.67 -11.63
CA ALA A 172 -10.52 -8.87 -12.99
C ALA A 172 -11.82 -9.68 -12.94
N GLY A 173 -12.96 -9.00 -12.99
CA GLY A 173 -14.28 -9.66 -12.92
C GLY A 173 -14.57 -10.30 -11.56
N GLY A 174 -14.05 -9.73 -10.47
CA GLY A 174 -14.21 -10.24 -9.10
C GLY A 174 -13.18 -11.30 -8.69
N VAL A 175 -12.28 -11.68 -9.60
CA VAL A 175 -11.23 -12.68 -9.36
C VAL A 175 -9.88 -11.98 -9.31
N LEU A 176 -9.00 -12.45 -8.43
CA LEU A 176 -7.63 -11.96 -8.33
C LEU A 176 -6.87 -12.21 -9.64
N ALA A 177 -6.31 -11.15 -10.21
CA ALA A 177 -5.45 -11.20 -11.39
C ALA A 177 -4.13 -10.43 -11.12
N PRO A 178 -3.01 -10.83 -11.75
CA PRO A 178 -1.78 -10.05 -11.70
C PRO A 178 -1.99 -8.66 -12.32
N SER A 179 -1.53 -7.61 -11.65
CA SER A 179 -1.52 -6.24 -12.15
C SER A 179 -0.28 -5.50 -11.66
N ALA A 180 0.36 -4.75 -12.54
CA ALA A 180 1.49 -3.88 -12.19
C ALA A 180 1.03 -2.50 -11.68
N ASP A 181 -0.26 -2.19 -11.81
CA ASP A 181 -0.86 -0.88 -11.53
C ASP A 181 -1.77 -0.90 -10.30
N ASN A 182 -1.85 -2.02 -9.58
CA ASN A 182 -2.70 -2.19 -8.41
C ASN A 182 -2.04 -3.06 -7.35
N VAL A 183 -2.59 -3.00 -6.15
CA VAL A 183 -2.18 -3.80 -5.00
C VAL A 183 -3.37 -4.63 -4.53
N ALA A 184 -3.14 -5.92 -4.31
CA ALA A 184 -4.10 -6.79 -3.64
C ALA A 184 -3.63 -7.11 -2.22
N VAL A 185 -4.52 -6.94 -1.24
CA VAL A 185 -4.33 -7.40 0.15
C VAL A 185 -5.12 -8.69 0.34
N LEU A 186 -4.41 -9.82 0.41
CA LEU A 186 -5.02 -11.14 0.53
C LEU A 186 -5.53 -11.37 1.95
N HIS A 187 -6.74 -11.89 2.06
CA HIS A 187 -7.32 -12.28 3.35
C HIS A 187 -6.55 -13.48 3.94
N PRO A 188 -6.61 -13.73 5.26
CA PRO A 188 -5.73 -14.70 5.93
C PRO A 188 -5.74 -16.14 5.39
N ASP A 189 -6.83 -16.57 4.76
CA ASP A 189 -7.04 -17.93 4.24
C ASP A 189 -6.89 -18.01 2.70
N THR A 190 -6.57 -16.90 2.05
CA THR A 190 -6.40 -16.85 0.60
C THR A 190 -5.01 -17.33 0.21
N GLU A 191 -4.95 -18.35 -0.64
CA GLU A 191 -3.68 -18.83 -1.18
C GLU A 191 -3.08 -17.80 -2.14
N LEU A 192 -1.75 -17.76 -2.18
CA LEU A 192 -1.05 -16.96 -3.18
C LEU A 192 -1.33 -17.56 -4.56
N PRO A 193 -1.52 -16.72 -5.59
CA PRO A 193 -1.58 -17.21 -6.96
C PRO A 193 -0.27 -17.95 -7.32
N GLY A 194 -0.43 -19.10 -7.99
CA GLY A 194 0.68 -19.95 -8.44
C GLY A 194 1.40 -19.45 -9.68
#